data_AF-A0A970G3C7-F1
#
_entry.id   AF-A0A970G3C7-F1
#
_cell.length_a   1.000
_cell.length_b   1.000
_cell.length_c   1.000
_cell.angle_alpha   90.00
_cell.angle_beta   90.00
_cell.angle_gamma   90.00
#
_symmetry.space_group_name_H-M   'P 1'
#
loop_
_entity.id
_entity.type
_entity.pdbx_description
1 polymer ?
#
loop_
_entity_poly.entity_id
_entity_poly.type
_entity_poly.pdbx_seq_one_letter_code
_entity_poly.pdbx_strand_id
1 'polypeptide(L)' 'MTAAMKIKNLGCANCAAKMERKINALPGVKAARVNFLTQKLTLEAEEASMDSLCRQAAAIISSIEPDAVLLQKTR' A
#
# COMPACT_ATOMS: atom_id res chain seq x y z
N MET A 1 -14.38 -4.22 -1.22
CA MET A 1 -14.11 -3.13 -2.18
C MET A 1 -12.63 -3.11 -2.50
N THR A 2 -12.27 -2.74 -3.72
CA THR A 2 -10.88 -2.64 -4.19
C THR A 2 -10.51 -1.20 -4.46
N ALA A 3 -9.43 -0.72 -3.85
CA ALA A 3 -8.86 0.60 -4.07
C ALA A 3 -7.50 0.50 -4.77
N ALA A 4 -7.19 1.49 -5.60
CA ALA A 4 -5.95 1.57 -6.36
C ALA A 4 -5.26 2.91 -6.08
N MET A 5 -4.02 2.86 -5.61
CA MET A 5 -3.26 4.03 -5.19
C MET A 5 -1.86 4.02 -5.81
N LYS A 6 -1.34 5.20 -6.13
CA LYS A 6 0.01 5.33 -6.68
C LYS A 6 1.01 5.46 -5.53
N ILE A 7 2.15 4.79 -5.66
CA ILE A 7 3.32 4.98 -4.79
C ILE A 7 4.28 5.86 -5.59
N LYS A 8 4.78 6.95 -5.00
CA LYS A 8 5.88 7.73 -5.56
C LYS A 8 7.19 7.27 -4.95
N ASN A 9 8.29 7.44 -5.69
CA ASN A 9 9.66 7.17 -5.25
C ASN A 9 9.90 5.73 -4.74
N LEU A 10 9.18 4.76 -5.28
CA LEU A 10 9.47 3.35 -5.03
C LEU A 10 10.59 2.91 -5.99
N GLY A 11 11.81 2.78 -5.46
CA GLY A 11 13.03 2.46 -6.20
C GLY A 11 13.54 1.03 -6.02
N CYS A 12 13.05 0.29 -5.02
CA CYS A 12 13.52 -1.06 -4.74
C CYS A 12 12.44 -2.14 -4.88
N ALA A 13 12.62 -3.07 -5.82
CA ALA A 13 11.69 -4.20 -6.04
C ALA A 13 11.58 -5.13 -4.82
N ASN A 14 12.67 -5.32 -4.07
CA ASN A 14 12.65 -6.11 -2.84
C ASN A 14 11.87 -5.39 -1.73
N CYS A 15 11.97 -4.06 -1.64
CA CYS A 15 11.15 -3.26 -0.73
C CYS A 15 9.67 -3.38 -1.08
N ALA A 16 9.32 -3.31 -2.36
CA ALA A 16 7.94 -3.51 -2.84
C ALA A 16 7.35 -4.85 -2.37
N ALA A 17 8.11 -5.96 -2.51
CA ALA A 17 7.67 -7.27 -2.06
C ALA A 17 7.51 -7.34 -0.53
N LYS A 18 8.39 -6.69 0.24
CA LYS A 18 8.26 -6.60 1.71
C LYS A 18 7.04 -5.77 2.12
N MET A 19 6.77 -4.65 1.43
CA MET A 19 5.58 -3.81 1.66
C MET A 19 4.32 -4.62 1.40
N GLU A 20 4.22 -5.30 0.26
CA GLU A 20 3.07 -6.14 -0.09
C GLU A 20 2.78 -7.19 0.98
N ARG A 21 3.81 -7.93 1.43
CA ARG A 21 3.65 -8.95 2.48
C ARG A 21 3.16 -8.36 3.80
N LYS A 22 3.75 -7.24 4.25
CA LYS A 22 3.34 -6.58 5.49
C LYS A 22 1.93 -6.02 5.41
N ILE A 23 1.54 -5.42 4.28
CA ILE A 23 0.20 -4.86 4.08
C ILE A 23 -0.83 -6.00 4.03
N ASN A 24 -0.54 -7.12 3.36
CA ASN A 24 -1.41 -8.30 3.38
C ASN A 24 -1.62 -8.89 4.77
N ALA A 25 -0.65 -8.74 5.68
CA ALA A 25 -0.75 -9.23 7.05
C ALA A 25 -1.57 -8.32 7.97
N LEU A 26 -2.03 -7.15 7.50
CA LEU A 26 -2.86 -6.25 8.31
C LEU A 26 -4.25 -6.85 8.52
N PRO A 27 -4.80 -6.81 9.75
CA PRO A 27 -6.18 -7.23 10.01
C PRO A 27 -7.17 -6.43 9.17
N GLY A 28 -8.11 -7.11 8.50
CA GLY A 28 -9.12 -6.48 7.64
C GLY A 28 -8.71 -6.29 6.18
N VAL A 29 -7.46 -6.57 5.83
CA VAL A 29 -7.04 -6.70 4.42
C VAL A 29 -7.44 -8.07 3.89
N LYS A 30 -8.18 -8.08 2.78
CA LYS A 30 -8.51 -9.31 2.03
C LYS A 30 -7.39 -9.67 1.06
N ALA A 31 -6.86 -8.67 0.37
CA ALA A 31 -5.72 -8.82 -0.53
C ALA A 31 -5.02 -7.47 -0.73
N ALA A 32 -3.70 -7.49 -0.81
CA ALA A 32 -2.89 -6.35 -1.22
C ALA A 32 -1.91 -6.77 -2.31
N ARG A 33 -1.71 -5.90 -3.30
CA ARG A 33 -0.73 -6.13 -4.36
C ARG A 33 0.06 -4.86 -4.63
N VAL A 34 1.38 -4.94 -4.56
CA VAL A 34 2.29 -3.85 -4.92
C VAL A 34 2.94 -4.21 -6.24
N ASN A 35 2.65 -3.43 -7.26
CA ASN A 35 3.32 -3.54 -8.54
C ASN A 35 4.47 -2.52 -8.61
N PHE A 36 5.71 -3.01 -8.51
CA PHE A 36 6.93 -2.21 -8.58
C PHE A 36 7.04 -1.44 -9.91
N LEU A 37 6.80 -2.12 -11.04
CA LEU A 37 6.94 -1.53 -12.38
C LEU A 37 5.99 -0.36 -12.61
N THR A 38 4.75 -0.47 -12.11
CA THR A 38 3.74 0.59 -12.25
C THR A 38 3.66 1.51 -11.03
N GLN A 39 4.49 1.26 -10.01
CA GLN A 39 4.47 1.91 -8.70
C GLN A 39 3.04 2.07 -8.15
N LYS A 40 2.30 0.96 -8.05
CA LYS A 40 0.89 0.95 -7.68
C LYS A 40 0.60 -0.04 -6.57
N LEU A 41 -0.13 0.41 -5.54
CA LEU A 41 -0.75 -0.45 -4.55
C LEU A 41 -2.22 -0.67 -4.92
N THR A 42 -2.62 -1.93 -5.04
CA THR A 42 -4.04 -2.34 -5.09
C THR A 42 -4.37 -2.96 -3.74
N LEU A 43 -5.41 -2.47 -3.07
CA LEU A 43 -5.84 -2.92 -1.76
C LEU A 43 -7.30 -3.35 -1.80
N GLU A 44 -7.59 -4.56 -1.34
CA GLU A 44 -8.93 -5.08 -1.19
C GLU A 44 -9.25 -5.24 0.29
N ALA A 45 -10.34 -4.60 0.73
CA ALA A 45 -10.80 -4.60 2.10
C ALA A 45 -12.29 -4.23 2.18
N GLU A 46 -12.84 -4.20 3.38
CA GLU A 46 -14.15 -3.60 3.63
C GLU A 46 -14.09 -2.08 3.52
N GLU A 47 -15.16 -1.46 3.01
CA GLU A 47 -15.22 -0.02 2.79
C GLU A 47 -15.04 0.77 4.08
N ALA A 48 -15.68 0.33 5.17
CA ALA A 48 -15.57 0.95 6.49
C ALA A 48 -14.13 0.98 7.04
N SER A 49 -13.28 0.03 6.63
CA SER A 49 -11.89 -0.09 7.09
C SER A 49 -10.88 0.55 6.12
N MET A 50 -11.28 0.91 4.90
CA MET A 50 -10.38 1.30 3.82
C MET A 50 -9.48 2.48 4.20
N ASP A 51 -10.04 3.55 4.76
CA ASP A 51 -9.27 4.74 5.14
C ASP A 51 -8.20 4.44 6.20
N SER A 52 -8.56 3.66 7.22
CA SER A 52 -7.63 3.24 8.27
C SER A 52 -6.50 2.35 7.74
N LEU A 53 -6.82 1.42 6.82
CA LEU A 53 -5.85 0.51 6.21
C LEU A 53 -4.93 1.26 5.24
N CYS A 54 -5.46 2.25 4.54
CA CYS A 54 -4.68 3.16 3.70
C CYS A 54 -3.62 3.92 4.50
N ARG A 55 -3.96 4.42 5.70
CA ARG A 55 -3.01 5.09 6.61
C ARG A 55 -1.94 4.13 7.11
N GLN A 56 -2.34 2.91 7.50
CA GLN A 56 -1.40 1.87 7.94
C GLN A 56 -0.46 1.43 6.80
N ALA A 57 -0.99 1.27 5.59
CA ALA A 57 -0.20 0.95 4.41
C ALA A 57 0.82 2.06 4.09
N ALA A 58 0.42 3.33 4.20
CA ALA A 58 1.34 4.46 4.04
C ALA A 58 2.50 4.41 5.07
N ALA A 59 2.19 4.10 6.33
CA ALA A 59 3.21 3.96 7.39
C ALA A 59 4.16 2.77 7.15
N ILE A 60 3.65 1.65 6.63
CA ILE A 60 4.48 0.49 6.25
C ILE A 60 5.41 0.85 5.10
N ILE A 61 4.90 1.56 4.09
CA ILE A 61 5.68 1.97 2.91
C ILE A 61 6.84 2.87 3.35
N SER A 62 6.57 3.94 4.10
CA SER A 62 7.61 4.85 4.59
C SER A 62 8.57 4.18 5.58
N SER A 63 8.12 3.19 6.35
CA SER A 63 9.00 2.42 7.24
C SER A 63 9.97 1.51 6.48
N ILE A 64 9.63 1.04 5.28
CA ILE A 64 10.48 0.16 4.48
C ILE A 64 11.37 0.97 3.53
N GLU A 65 10.82 2.02 2.93
CA GLU A 65 11.52 2.90 2.00
C GLU A 65 11.11 4.34 2.32
N PRO A 66 11.92 5.08 3.11
CA PRO A 66 11.56 6.41 3.62
C PRO A 66 11.18 7.43 2.56
N ASP A 67 11.75 7.31 1.36
CA ASP A 67 11.47 8.20 0.24
C ASP A 67 10.14 7.88 -0.45
N ALA A 68 9.60 6.65 -0.26
CA ALA A 68 8.40 6.19 -0.90
C ALA A 68 7.14 6.75 -0.24
N VAL A 69 6.25 7.34 -1.06
CA VAL A 69 5.04 8.03 -0.59
C VAL A 69 3.80 7.45 -1.25
N LEU A 70 2.83 7.01 -0.44
CA LEU A 70 1.53 6.55 -0.92
C LEU A 70 0.60 7.74 -1.21
N LEU A 71 0.22 7.92 -2.47
CA LEU A 71 -0.70 8.97 -2.89
C LEU A 71 -2.15 8.51 -2.73
N GLN A 72 -2.73 8.90 -1.60
CA GLN A 72 -4.16 8.83 -1.37
C GLN A 72 -4.82 10.01 -2.11
N LYS A 73 -5.82 9.75 -2.97
CA LYS A 73 -6.72 10.83 -3.38
C LYS A 73 -7.68 11.07 -2.21
N THR A 74 -7.46 12.13 -1.43
CA THR A 74 -8.53 12.71 -0.59
C THR A 74 -9.68 13.04 -1.53
N ARG A 75 -10.83 12.42 -1.30
CA ARG A 75 -12.06 12.75 -2.01
C ARG A 75 -12.62 14.06 -1.48
#